data_AF-A0AAD5H180-F1
#
_entry.id   AF-A0AAD5H180-F1
#
_cell.length_a   1.000
_cell.length_b   1.000
_cell.length_c   1.000
_cell.angle_alpha   90.00
_cell.angle_beta   90.00
_cell.angle_gamma   90.00
#
_symmetry.space_group_name_H-M   'P 1'
#
loop_
_entity.id
_entity.type
_entity.pdbx_description
1 polymer ?
#
loop_
_entity_poly.entity_id
_entity_poly.type
_entity_poly.pdbx_seq_one_letter_code
_entity_poly.pdbx_strand_id
1 'polypeptide(L)'
;MAEAPTSLLSLDQDSLIRVLTFCSVRDVLALGCTCKQLGEALKDDLLWRQLAEQKWGPAVRQLARVEPGGWSAWTRHRLSAASSPPSPLDLVQDCPFQHMLACAFCSRTSGGPKVREAIRCFLEQWPTPSAVLEASQEKMLEVLHPLGLPHARLGAALDVARGFLASDWQDPSEFKHCGKFVSDSFFIFCRHRHSLKGVEDKTLQARQL
;
A
#
# COMPACT_ATOMS: atom_id res chain seq x y z
N MET A 1 -38.91 -5.43 -5.07
CA MET A 1 -37.55 -5.38 -5.65
C MET A 1 -36.98 -4.03 -5.27
N ALA A 2 -35.93 -3.97 -4.45
CA ALA A 2 -35.33 -2.70 -4.06
C ALA A 2 -34.68 -2.07 -5.30
N GLU A 3 -34.96 -0.79 -5.55
CA GLU A 3 -34.30 -0.02 -6.61
C GLU A 3 -32.78 -0.04 -6.39
N ALA A 4 -32.02 -0.31 -7.46
CA ALA A 4 -30.57 -0.25 -7.39
C ALA A 4 -30.15 1.18 -7.03
N PRO A 5 -29.18 1.38 -6.11
CA PRO A 5 -28.70 2.70 -5.74
C PRO A 5 -28.21 3.45 -6.99
N THR A 6 -28.90 4.53 -7.36
CA THR A 6 -28.64 5.34 -8.56
C THR A 6 -27.50 6.36 -8.36
N SER A 7 -26.96 6.44 -7.14
CA SER A 7 -25.88 7.34 -6.75
C SER A 7 -24.95 6.69 -5.73
N LEU A 8 -23.67 7.08 -5.73
CA LEU A 8 -22.69 6.67 -4.72
C LEU A 8 -23.19 6.94 -3.28
N LEU A 9 -24.08 7.92 -3.12
CA LEU A 9 -24.61 8.38 -1.83
C LEU A 9 -25.82 7.59 -1.34
N SER A 10 -26.39 6.76 -2.21
CA SER A 10 -27.41 5.78 -1.81
C SER A 10 -26.80 4.46 -1.33
N LEU A 11 -25.46 4.34 -1.36
CA LEU A 11 -24.75 3.23 -0.75
C LEU A 11 -24.78 3.37 0.77
N ASP A 12 -24.89 2.24 1.45
CA ASP A 12 -24.62 2.18 2.88
C ASP A 12 -23.13 2.49 3.16
N GLN A 13 -22.83 2.80 4.43
CA GLN A 13 -21.50 3.20 4.86
C GLN A 13 -20.43 2.13 4.56
N ASP A 14 -20.74 0.84 4.67
CA ASP A 14 -19.78 -0.23 4.40
C ASP A 14 -19.45 -0.30 2.91
N SER A 15 -20.46 -0.18 2.05
CA SER A 15 -20.29 -0.11 0.60
C SER A 15 -19.48 1.12 0.17
N LEU A 16 -19.74 2.28 0.76
CA LEU A 16 -18.97 3.51 0.53
C LEU A 16 -17.49 3.30 0.92
N ILE A 17 -17.23 2.78 2.13
CA ILE A 17 -15.87 2.53 2.60
C ILE A 17 -15.15 1.57 1.66
N ARG A 18 -15.81 0.50 1.19
CA ARG A 18 -15.23 -0.43 0.20
C ARG A 18 -14.81 0.30 -1.06
N VAL A 19 -15.64 1.18 -1.62
CA VAL A 19 -15.25 1.97 -2.79
C VAL A 19 -14.04 2.85 -2.49
N LEU A 20 -14.05 3.55 -1.35
CA LEU A 20 -12.95 4.42 -0.94
C LEU A 20 -11.63 3.66 -0.74
N THR A 21 -11.66 2.36 -0.45
CA THR A 21 -10.42 1.56 -0.38
C THR A 21 -9.66 1.50 -1.70
N PHE A 22 -10.30 1.74 -2.84
CA PHE A 22 -9.65 1.76 -4.15
C PHE A 22 -9.17 3.15 -4.57
N CYS A 23 -9.50 4.19 -3.81
CA CYS A 23 -9.18 5.57 -4.15
C CYS A 23 -7.80 5.99 -3.62
N SER A 24 -7.13 6.86 -4.37
CA SER A 24 -5.99 7.62 -3.87
C SER A 24 -6.43 8.73 -2.90
N VAL A 25 -5.48 9.33 -2.17
CA VAL A 25 -5.78 10.49 -1.31
C VAL A 25 -6.45 11.61 -2.11
N ARG A 26 -5.91 11.92 -3.30
CA ARG A 26 -6.48 12.94 -4.18
C ARG A 26 -7.93 12.61 -4.56
N ASP A 27 -8.22 11.36 -4.90
CA ASP A 27 -9.56 10.94 -5.34
C ASP A 27 -10.56 11.01 -4.17
N VAL A 28 -10.19 10.52 -2.98
CA VAL A 28 -11.04 10.61 -1.77
C VAL A 28 -11.39 12.07 -1.46
N LEU A 29 -10.38 12.97 -1.48
CA LEU A 29 -10.62 14.39 -1.21
C LEU A 29 -11.42 15.07 -2.31
N ALA A 30 -11.17 14.74 -3.59
CA ALA A 30 -11.94 15.27 -4.71
C ALA A 30 -13.41 14.87 -4.63
N LEU A 31 -13.70 13.61 -4.30
CA LEU A 31 -15.06 13.13 -4.04
C LEU A 31 -15.72 13.87 -2.87
N GLY A 32 -14.97 14.17 -1.81
CA GLY A 32 -15.44 14.98 -0.69
C GLY A 32 -15.76 16.43 -1.07
N CYS A 33 -15.01 17.03 -2.00
CA CYS A 33 -15.27 18.37 -2.51
C CYS A 33 -16.50 18.44 -3.42
N THR A 34 -16.76 17.38 -4.21
CA THR A 34 -17.90 17.34 -5.14
C THR A 34 -19.19 16.88 -4.47
N CYS A 35 -19.09 16.19 -3.33
CA CYS A 35 -20.24 15.74 -2.55
C CYS A 35 -20.19 16.26 -1.11
N LYS A 36 -21.13 17.16 -0.75
CA LYS A 36 -21.25 17.69 0.61
C LYS A 36 -21.40 16.61 1.69
N GLN A 37 -22.23 15.59 1.46
CA GLN A 37 -22.44 14.52 2.45
C GLN A 37 -21.16 13.74 2.72
N LEU A 38 -20.44 13.35 1.67
CA LEU A 38 -19.14 12.69 1.81
C LEU A 38 -18.10 13.62 2.43
N GLY A 39 -18.09 14.90 2.05
CA GLY A 39 -17.22 15.91 2.64
C GLY A 39 -17.42 16.08 4.14
N GLU A 40 -18.67 16.01 4.63
CA GLU A 40 -18.95 15.98 6.08
C GLU A 40 -18.50 14.65 6.71
N ALA A 41 -18.76 13.51 6.07
CA ALA A 41 -18.35 12.20 6.57
C ALA A 41 -16.81 12.08 6.68
N LEU A 42 -16.05 12.66 5.76
CA LEU A 42 -14.58 12.68 5.78
C LEU A 42 -13.98 13.53 6.91
N LYS A 43 -14.78 14.33 7.62
CA LYS A 43 -14.35 15.01 8.86
C LYS A 43 -14.37 14.07 10.06
N ASP A 44 -15.12 12.96 9.98
CA ASP A 44 -15.16 11.96 11.04
C ASP A 44 -13.89 11.09 10.98
N ASP A 45 -13.11 11.15 12.06
CA ASP A 45 -11.89 10.38 12.19
C ASP A 45 -12.17 8.87 12.27
N LEU A 46 -13.35 8.47 12.73
CA LEU A 46 -13.77 7.06 12.76
C LEU A 46 -13.94 6.48 11.35
N LEU A 47 -14.39 7.29 10.38
CA LEU A 47 -14.47 6.86 8.98
C LEU A 47 -13.09 6.50 8.44
N TRP A 48 -12.07 7.32 8.75
CA TRP A 48 -10.69 7.05 8.35
C TRP A 48 -10.13 5.79 9.01
N ARG A 49 -10.46 5.56 10.28
CA ARG A 49 -10.12 4.31 10.95
C ARG A 49 -10.76 3.10 10.26
N GLN A 50 -12.05 3.15 9.98
CA GLN A 50 -12.76 2.06 9.32
C GLN A 50 -12.21 1.80 7.91
N LEU A 51 -11.88 2.88 7.18
CA LEU A 51 -11.21 2.79 5.88
C LEU A 51 -9.86 2.07 5.99
N ALA A 52 -9.05 2.43 6.98
CA ALA A 52 -7.78 1.77 7.23
C ALA A 52 -7.94 0.28 7.55
N GLU A 53 -8.86 -0.06 8.45
CA GLU A 53 -9.16 -1.45 8.82
C GLU A 53 -9.67 -2.25 7.61
N GLN A 54 -10.54 -1.66 6.78
CA GLN A 54 -11.05 -2.32 5.58
C GLN A 54 -9.95 -2.52 4.52
N LYS A 55 -9.02 -1.56 4.36
CA LYS A 55 -7.98 -1.62 3.34
C LYS A 55 -6.78 -2.49 3.75
N TRP A 56 -6.39 -2.46 5.02
CA TRP A 56 -5.15 -3.12 5.50
C TRP A 56 -5.39 -4.25 6.50
N GLY A 57 -6.64 -4.50 6.86
CA GLY A 57 -7.08 -5.62 7.69
C GLY A 57 -7.07 -5.34 9.21
N PRO A 58 -7.44 -6.35 10.01
CA PRO A 58 -7.72 -6.18 11.43
C PRO A 58 -6.50 -5.83 12.29
N ALA A 59 -5.27 -6.13 11.85
CA ALA A 59 -4.06 -5.81 12.61
C ALA A 59 -3.86 -4.30 12.79
N VAL A 60 -4.51 -3.45 11.96
CA VAL A 60 -4.57 -2.00 12.15
C VAL A 60 -5.01 -1.63 13.56
N ARG A 61 -6.02 -2.32 14.12
CA ARG A 61 -6.55 -2.04 15.47
C ARG A 61 -5.52 -2.24 16.57
N GLN A 62 -4.61 -3.19 16.37
CA GLN A 62 -3.67 -3.62 17.39
C GLN A 62 -2.34 -2.89 17.28
N LEU A 63 -1.93 -2.57 16.04
CA LEU A 63 -0.59 -2.07 15.76
C LEU A 63 -0.54 -0.57 15.52
N ALA A 64 -1.60 0.05 14.98
CA ALA A 64 -1.55 1.46 14.60
C ALA A 64 -1.25 2.36 15.80
N ARG A 65 -0.18 3.14 15.67
CA ARG A 65 0.14 4.26 16.57
C ARG A 65 -0.36 5.54 15.92
N VAL A 66 -1.41 6.12 16.49
CA VAL A 66 -2.05 7.33 15.96
C VAL A 66 -1.52 8.54 16.72
N GLU A 67 -0.62 9.27 16.08
CA GLU A 67 -0.02 10.51 16.55
C GLU A 67 -1.02 11.70 16.55
N PRO A 68 -0.64 12.88 17.07
CA PRO A 68 -1.43 14.10 16.95
C PRO A 68 -1.79 14.39 15.47
N GLY A 69 -3.09 14.31 15.14
CA GLY A 69 -3.59 14.41 13.76
C GLY A 69 -4.62 13.33 13.38
N GLY A 70 -4.76 12.30 14.23
CA GLY A 70 -5.85 11.32 14.13
C GLY A 70 -5.70 10.31 12.99
N TRP A 71 -6.69 9.45 12.86
CA TRP A 71 -6.80 8.44 11.82
C TRP A 71 -6.81 9.04 10.42
N SER A 72 -7.33 10.26 10.25
CA SER A 72 -7.28 10.97 8.98
C SER A 72 -5.85 11.17 8.51
N ALA A 73 -4.96 11.73 9.34
CA ALA A 73 -3.55 11.89 8.99
C ALA A 73 -2.87 10.53 8.77
N TRP A 74 -3.09 9.59 9.71
CA TRP A 74 -2.47 8.27 9.68
C TRP A 74 -2.81 7.47 8.41
N THR A 75 -4.08 7.49 8.00
CA THR A 75 -4.60 6.75 6.85
C THR A 75 -4.16 7.38 5.54
N ARG A 76 -4.26 8.72 5.42
CA ARG A 76 -3.82 9.44 4.22
C ARG A 76 -2.34 9.26 3.94
N HIS A 77 -1.51 9.20 4.98
CA HIS A 77 -0.08 8.94 4.84
C HIS A 77 0.21 7.57 4.20
N ARG A 78 -0.69 6.59 4.33
CA ARG A 78 -0.52 5.22 3.85
C ARG A 78 -1.22 4.93 2.52
N LEU A 79 -2.16 5.78 2.12
CA LEU A 79 -2.76 5.77 0.79
C LEU A 79 -1.78 6.34 -0.25
N SER A 80 -1.92 5.91 -1.52
CA SER A 80 -1.21 6.56 -2.63
C SER A 80 -1.67 8.01 -2.78
N ALA A 81 -0.77 8.93 -3.11
CA ALA A 81 -1.08 10.35 -3.24
C ALA A 81 -2.05 10.62 -4.41
N ALA A 82 -1.86 9.91 -5.52
CA ALA A 82 -2.74 9.93 -6.69
C ALA A 82 -2.78 8.52 -7.33
N SER A 83 -3.73 8.33 -8.25
CA SER A 83 -3.77 7.13 -9.08
C SER A 83 -2.55 7.14 -10.01
N SER A 84 -1.66 6.17 -9.86
CA SER A 84 -0.38 6.14 -10.57
C SER A 84 -0.48 5.26 -11.81
N PRO A 85 0.32 5.55 -12.86
CA PRO A 85 0.52 4.59 -13.93
C PRO A 85 1.16 3.30 -13.38
N PRO A 86 1.05 2.17 -14.11
CA PRO A 86 1.62 0.89 -13.68
C PRO A 86 3.10 1.00 -13.28
N SER A 87 3.46 0.35 -12.17
CA SER A 87 4.83 0.29 -11.64
C SER A 87 5.81 -0.34 -12.65
N PRO A 88 7.12 0.00 -12.61
CA PRO A 88 8.15 -0.52 -13.52
C PRO A 88 8.33 -2.05 -13.49
N LEU A 89 7.74 -2.73 -12.50
CA LEU A 89 7.73 -4.19 -12.42
C LEU A 89 6.61 -4.83 -13.28
N ASP A 90 5.77 -4.03 -13.94
CA ASP A 90 4.52 -4.47 -14.58
C ASP A 90 3.59 -5.21 -13.60
N LEU A 91 3.77 -4.90 -12.31
CA LEU A 91 2.93 -5.33 -11.21
C LEU A 91 2.11 -4.10 -10.85
N VAL A 92 0.85 -4.05 -11.29
CA VAL A 92 -0.08 -2.98 -10.90
C VAL A 92 -0.21 -3.02 -9.38
N GLN A 93 0.40 -2.05 -8.70
CA GLN A 93 0.45 -1.97 -7.24
C GLN A 93 -0.11 -0.61 -6.84
N ASP A 94 -1.44 -0.50 -6.89
CA ASP A 94 -2.19 0.72 -6.52
C ASP A 94 -2.12 1.03 -5.01
N CYS A 95 -1.46 0.15 -4.24
CA CYS A 95 -1.28 0.25 -2.80
C CYS A 95 0.21 0.41 -2.43
N PRO A 96 0.60 1.47 -1.68
CA PRO A 96 1.99 1.67 -1.28
C PRO A 96 2.61 0.50 -0.51
N PHE A 97 1.84 -0.22 0.30
CA PHE A 97 2.30 -1.43 1.00
C PHE A 97 2.82 -2.50 0.01
N GLN A 98 2.01 -2.86 -0.98
CA GLN A 98 2.39 -3.86 -1.98
C GLN A 98 3.57 -3.38 -2.83
N HIS A 99 3.59 -2.08 -3.14
CA HIS A 99 4.70 -1.44 -3.86
C HIS A 99 6.03 -1.57 -3.11
N MET A 100 6.05 -1.21 -1.83
CA MET A 100 7.24 -1.35 -0.98
C MET A 100 7.68 -2.81 -0.86
N LEU A 101 6.72 -3.71 -0.65
CA LEU A 101 7.01 -5.13 -0.48
C LEU A 101 7.60 -5.76 -1.75
N ALA A 102 7.06 -5.43 -2.92
CA ALA A 102 7.62 -5.89 -4.19
C ALA A 102 9.02 -5.33 -4.44
N CYS A 103 9.26 -4.05 -4.13
CA CYS A 103 10.60 -3.48 -4.23
C CYS A 103 11.58 -4.17 -3.28
N ALA A 104 11.16 -4.49 -2.06
CA ALA A 104 11.95 -5.26 -1.09
C ALA A 104 12.26 -6.67 -1.62
N PHE A 105 11.33 -7.32 -2.33
CA PHE A 105 11.55 -8.61 -2.98
C PHE A 105 12.48 -8.53 -4.20
N CYS A 106 12.46 -7.43 -4.95
CA CYS A 106 13.37 -7.26 -6.09
C CYS A 106 14.82 -6.98 -5.70
N SER A 107 15.08 -6.55 -4.46
CA SER A 107 16.43 -6.23 -3.99
C SER A 107 17.39 -7.40 -4.17
N ARG A 108 18.48 -7.22 -4.95
CA ARG A 108 19.48 -8.26 -5.26
C ARG A 108 18.94 -9.50 -6.01
N THR A 109 17.93 -9.31 -6.85
CA THR A 109 17.32 -10.39 -7.65
C THR A 109 17.19 -9.95 -9.10
N SER A 110 17.47 -10.84 -10.05
CA SER A 110 17.20 -10.55 -11.46
C SER A 110 15.70 -10.60 -11.72
N GLY A 111 15.16 -9.57 -12.38
CA GLY A 111 13.73 -9.45 -12.69
C GLY A 111 13.26 -10.40 -13.79
N GLY A 112 13.60 -11.68 -13.73
CA GLY A 112 13.13 -12.69 -14.68
C GLY A 112 11.64 -13.01 -14.52
N PRO A 113 11.00 -13.70 -15.50
CA PRO A 113 9.59 -14.06 -15.43
C PRO A 113 9.20 -14.83 -14.16
N LYS A 114 10.04 -15.78 -13.73
CA LYS A 114 9.80 -16.57 -12.50
C LYS A 114 9.80 -15.71 -11.22
N VAL A 115 10.65 -14.68 -11.17
CA VAL A 115 10.72 -13.76 -10.03
C VAL A 115 9.46 -12.89 -9.99
N ARG A 116 9.05 -12.32 -11.14
CA ARG A 116 7.80 -11.57 -11.23
C ARG A 116 6.59 -12.43 -10.85
N GLU A 117 6.55 -13.68 -11.31
CA GLU A 117 5.48 -14.61 -10.99
C GLU A 117 5.37 -14.91 -9.50
N ALA A 118 6.50 -15.20 -8.84
CA ALA A 118 6.51 -15.45 -7.41
C ALA A 118 6.10 -14.20 -6.59
N ILE A 119 6.54 -13.00 -7.00
CA ILE A 119 6.09 -11.74 -6.36
C ILE A 119 4.59 -11.56 -6.54
N ARG A 120 4.06 -11.75 -7.76
CA ARG A 120 2.63 -11.65 -8.05
C ARG A 120 1.82 -12.62 -7.21
N CYS A 121 2.22 -13.89 -7.19
CA CYS A 121 1.60 -14.94 -6.39
C CYS A 121 1.58 -14.59 -4.89
N PHE A 122 2.68 -14.05 -4.36
CA PHE A 122 2.73 -13.60 -2.97
C PHE A 122 1.73 -12.47 -2.69
N LEU A 123 1.68 -11.44 -3.55
CA LEU A 123 0.82 -10.27 -3.35
C LEU A 123 -0.66 -10.57 -3.56
N GLU A 124 -1.00 -11.53 -4.42
CA GLU A 124 -2.36 -12.02 -4.61
C GLU A 124 -2.83 -12.85 -3.40
N GLN A 125 -1.95 -13.68 -2.83
CA GLN A 125 -2.27 -14.49 -1.65
C GLN A 125 -2.36 -13.67 -0.35
N TRP A 126 -1.48 -12.68 -0.19
CA TRP A 126 -1.40 -11.83 1.01
C TRP A 126 -1.44 -10.34 0.63
N PRO A 127 -2.60 -9.83 0.19
CA PRO A 127 -2.70 -8.49 -0.37
C PRO A 127 -2.57 -7.36 0.65
N THR A 128 -2.72 -7.66 1.94
CA THR A 128 -2.72 -6.68 3.02
C THR A 128 -1.63 -6.97 4.06
N PRO A 129 -1.20 -5.95 4.82
CA PRO A 129 -0.27 -6.15 5.93
C PRO A 129 -0.81 -7.17 6.93
N SER A 130 -2.11 -7.11 7.28
CA SER A 130 -2.71 -8.09 8.21
C SER A 130 -2.63 -9.51 7.66
N ALA A 131 -2.92 -9.71 6.37
CA ALA A 131 -2.85 -11.02 5.74
C ALA A 131 -1.42 -11.60 5.81
N VAL A 132 -0.38 -10.76 5.63
CA VAL A 132 1.02 -11.19 5.78
C VAL A 132 1.34 -11.57 7.22
N LEU A 133 0.84 -10.80 8.20
CA LEU A 133 1.13 -11.04 9.63
C LEU A 133 0.41 -12.26 10.20
N GLU A 134 -0.73 -12.62 9.64
CA GLU A 134 -1.56 -13.78 10.05
C GLU A 134 -1.19 -15.07 9.29
N ALA A 135 -0.46 -14.95 8.19
CA ALA A 135 -0.10 -16.09 7.34
C ALA A 135 0.90 -17.05 8.01
N SER A 136 0.78 -18.33 7.64
CA SER A 136 1.81 -19.34 7.94
C SER A 136 3.12 -18.98 7.25
N GLN A 137 4.19 -18.94 8.04
CA GLN A 137 5.53 -18.65 7.53
C GLN A 137 6.03 -19.76 6.61
N GLU A 138 5.64 -21.01 6.86
CA GLU A 138 5.97 -22.16 6.01
C GLU A 138 5.41 -21.95 4.59
N LYS A 139 4.13 -21.58 4.47
CA LYS A 139 3.51 -21.28 3.17
C LYS A 139 4.15 -20.10 2.46
N MET A 140 4.49 -19.04 3.22
CA MET A 140 5.22 -17.91 2.64
C MET A 140 6.59 -18.34 2.11
N LEU A 141 7.33 -19.18 2.83
CA LEU A 141 8.63 -19.67 2.38
C LEU A 141 8.53 -20.49 1.08
N GLU A 142 7.49 -21.29 0.89
CA GLU A 142 7.23 -22.01 -0.36
C GLU A 142 7.08 -21.06 -1.55
N VAL A 143 6.26 -20.01 -1.39
CA VAL A 143 6.03 -19.00 -2.44
C VAL A 143 7.29 -18.15 -2.69
N LEU A 144 8.07 -17.87 -1.65
CA LEU A 144 9.29 -17.05 -1.73
C LEU A 144 10.51 -17.83 -2.24
N HIS A 145 10.48 -19.17 -2.25
CA HIS A 145 11.60 -20.00 -2.66
C HIS A 145 12.19 -19.63 -4.05
N PRO A 146 11.38 -19.37 -5.10
CA PRO A 146 11.90 -19.00 -6.41
C PRO A 146 12.63 -17.64 -6.46
N LEU A 147 12.44 -16.78 -5.45
CA LEU A 147 13.11 -15.47 -5.36
C LEU A 147 14.55 -15.60 -4.86
N GLY A 148 14.92 -16.74 -4.27
CA GLY A 148 16.17 -16.87 -3.53
C GLY A 148 16.18 -16.08 -2.22
N LEU A 149 17.03 -16.52 -1.29
CA LEU A 149 17.10 -15.98 0.08
C LEU A 149 15.73 -15.98 0.81
N PRO A 150 14.94 -17.08 0.77
CA PRO A 150 13.54 -17.06 1.19
C PRO A 150 13.33 -16.60 2.64
N HIS A 151 14.23 -16.95 3.56
CA HIS A 151 14.16 -16.47 4.95
C HIS A 151 14.40 -14.95 5.08
N ALA A 152 15.30 -14.38 4.28
CA ALA A 152 15.49 -12.93 4.25
C ALA A 152 14.29 -12.22 3.62
N ARG A 153 13.65 -12.82 2.61
CA ARG A 153 12.41 -12.30 2.01
C ARG A 153 11.24 -12.37 2.97
N LEU A 154 11.12 -13.46 3.72
CA LEU A 154 10.13 -13.59 4.78
C LEU A 154 10.33 -12.51 5.84
N GLY A 155 11.57 -12.29 6.28
CA GLY A 155 11.92 -11.19 7.18
C GLY A 155 11.50 -9.83 6.62
N ALA A 156 11.75 -9.58 5.33
CA ALA A 156 11.31 -8.36 4.66
C ALA A 156 9.79 -8.21 4.64
N ALA A 157 9.04 -9.29 4.35
CA ALA A 157 7.58 -9.26 4.34
C ALA A 157 7.00 -8.89 5.71
N LEU A 158 7.49 -9.54 6.77
CA LEU A 158 7.05 -9.29 8.13
C LEU A 158 7.43 -7.88 8.60
N ASP A 159 8.65 -7.41 8.30
CA ASP A 159 9.12 -6.09 8.71
C ASP A 159 8.40 -4.96 7.97
N VAL A 160 8.14 -5.12 6.65
CA VAL A 160 7.34 -4.15 5.89
C VAL A 160 5.91 -4.12 6.42
N ALA A 161 5.28 -5.28 6.66
CA ALA A 161 3.91 -5.32 7.17
C ALA A 161 3.77 -4.70 8.56
N ARG A 162 4.71 -5.02 9.48
CA ARG A 162 4.73 -4.43 10.83
C ARG A 162 5.07 -2.95 10.80
N GLY A 163 6.14 -2.55 10.11
CA GLY A 163 6.55 -1.15 10.02
C GLY A 163 5.46 -0.29 9.39
N PHE A 164 4.86 -0.77 8.30
CA PHE A 164 3.77 -0.08 7.63
C PHE A 164 2.61 0.25 8.57
N LEU A 165 2.20 -0.66 9.45
CA LEU A 165 1.11 -0.43 10.40
C LEU A 165 1.56 0.27 11.68
N ALA A 166 2.70 -0.10 12.26
CA ALA A 166 3.01 0.18 13.65
C ALA A 166 3.82 1.45 13.92
N SER A 167 4.52 2.01 12.91
CA SER A 167 5.32 3.22 13.09
C SER A 167 4.67 4.46 12.46
N ASP A 168 5.09 5.63 12.91
CA ASP A 168 4.81 6.96 12.34
C ASP A 168 5.78 7.33 11.21
N TRP A 169 6.27 6.29 10.50
CA TRP A 169 7.29 6.41 9.46
C TRP A 169 6.96 7.49 8.44
N GLN A 170 7.99 8.18 7.96
CA GLN A 170 7.91 9.15 6.88
C GLN A 170 8.59 8.64 5.62
N ASP A 171 9.59 7.79 5.79
CA ASP A 171 10.36 7.18 4.71
C ASP A 171 10.40 5.66 4.90
N PRO A 172 10.10 4.86 3.84
CA PRO A 172 10.20 3.41 3.91
C PRO A 172 11.58 2.90 4.35
N SER A 173 12.65 3.67 4.16
CA SER A 173 14.01 3.31 4.59
C SER A 173 14.19 3.16 6.10
N GLU A 174 13.20 3.60 6.89
CA GLU A 174 13.13 3.32 8.32
C GLU A 174 12.87 1.83 8.61
N PHE A 175 12.33 1.08 7.65
CA PHE A 175 12.13 -0.36 7.80
C PHE A 175 13.44 -1.11 7.52
N LYS A 176 13.79 -2.06 8.38
CA LYS A 176 15.05 -2.82 8.34
C LYS A 176 15.41 -3.40 6.95
N HIS A 177 14.42 -3.82 6.17
CA HIS A 177 14.62 -4.47 4.87
C HIS A 177 14.32 -3.54 3.68
N CYS A 178 14.11 -2.25 3.92
CA CYS A 178 13.86 -1.27 2.89
C CYS A 178 15.07 -0.34 2.78
N GLY A 179 15.79 -0.43 1.67
CA GLY A 179 16.90 0.47 1.38
C GLY A 179 16.48 1.68 0.54
N LYS A 180 17.48 2.45 0.09
CA LYS A 180 17.32 3.62 -0.78
C LYS A 180 16.46 3.34 -2.03
N PHE A 181 16.61 2.17 -2.65
CA PHE A 181 15.80 1.77 -3.80
C PHE A 181 14.29 1.76 -3.48
N VAL A 182 13.90 1.20 -2.33
CA VAL A 182 12.49 1.13 -1.91
C VAL A 182 11.96 2.53 -1.61
N SER A 183 12.73 3.34 -0.89
CA SER A 183 12.40 4.75 -0.60
C SER A 183 12.22 5.55 -1.90
N ASP A 184 13.20 5.52 -2.80
CA ASP A 184 13.13 6.27 -4.05
C ASP A 184 11.94 5.84 -4.92
N SER A 185 11.69 4.53 -5.01
CA SER A 185 10.56 3.96 -5.72
C SER A 185 9.22 4.39 -5.11
N PHE A 186 9.09 4.37 -3.78
CA PHE A 186 7.89 4.85 -3.09
C PHE A 186 7.62 6.33 -3.34
N PHE A 187 8.63 7.19 -3.25
CA PHE A 187 8.42 8.62 -3.48
C PHE A 187 8.03 8.90 -4.93
N ILE A 188 8.66 8.22 -5.89
CA ILE A 188 8.35 8.35 -7.31
C ILE A 188 6.90 7.90 -7.59
N PHE A 189 6.55 6.65 -7.24
CA PHE A 189 5.31 6.04 -7.69
C PHE A 189 4.14 6.22 -6.72
N CYS A 190 4.36 6.29 -5.41
CA CYS A 190 3.28 6.44 -4.42
C CYS A 190 3.08 7.90 -3.99
N ARG A 191 4.12 8.75 -4.07
CA ARG A 191 4.06 10.17 -3.66
C ARG A 191 4.15 11.17 -4.81
N HIS A 192 4.23 10.69 -6.06
CA HIS A 192 4.28 11.55 -7.25
C HIS A 192 5.47 12.51 -7.25
N ARG A 193 6.64 12.05 -6.79
CA ARG A 193 7.88 12.83 -6.87
C ARG A 193 8.36 12.88 -8.32
N HIS A 194 8.26 14.06 -8.93
CA HIS A 194 8.69 14.32 -10.31
C HIS A 194 10.20 14.52 -10.47
N SER A 195 10.93 14.84 -9.40
CA SER A 195 12.38 15.02 -9.47
C SER A 195 13.12 13.71 -9.22
N LEU A 196 14.02 13.35 -10.13
CA LEU A 196 14.94 12.23 -10.01
C LEU A 196 16.30 12.62 -9.40
N LYS A 197 16.45 13.86 -8.93
CA LYS A 197 17.69 14.33 -8.32
C LYS A 197 18.02 13.47 -7.10
N GLY A 198 19.17 12.80 -7.12
CA GLY A 198 19.62 11.92 -6.05
C GLY A 198 19.07 10.49 -6.09
N VAL A 199 18.31 10.11 -7.13
CA VAL A 199 17.94 8.71 -7.39
C VAL A 199 19.13 7.99 -7.99
N GLU A 200 19.57 6.88 -7.39
CA GLU A 200 20.76 6.13 -7.81
C GLU A 200 20.45 4.97 -8.76
N ASP A 201 19.25 4.40 -8.65
CA ASP A 201 18.87 3.23 -9.43
C ASP A 201 18.59 3.57 -10.90
N LYS A 202 19.32 2.92 -11.80
CA LYS A 202 19.25 3.18 -13.24
C LYS A 202 17.91 2.78 -13.85
N THR A 203 17.23 1.77 -13.30
CA THR A 203 15.92 1.33 -13.79
C THR A 203 14.84 2.36 -13.43
N LEU A 204 14.92 2.95 -12.24
CA LEU A 204 14.05 4.08 -11.85
C LEU A 204 14.30 5.31 -12.72
N GLN A 205 15.56 5.63 -13.02
CA GLN A 205 15.89 6.79 -13.86
C GLN A 205 15.38 6.68 -15.31
N ALA A 206 15.34 5.46 -15.86
CA ALA A 206 15.04 5.25 -17.28
C ALA A 206 13.54 5.28 -17.66
N ARG A 207 12.61 5.35 -16.68
CA ARG A 207 11.17 5.06 -16.92
C ARG A 207 10.20 6.19 -16.52
N GLN A 208 10.65 7.45 -16.49
CA GLN A 208 9.80 8.64 -16.28
C GLN A 208 9.62 9.51 -17.56
N LEU A 209 9.76 8.92 -18.76
CA LEU A 209 9.37 9.57 -20.02
C LEU A 209 8.01 9.07 -20.49
#